data_AF-A0A401RR09-F1
#
_entry.id   AF-A0A401RR09-F1
#
_cell.length_a   1.000
_cell.length_b   1.000
_cell.length_c   1.000
_cell.angle_alpha   90.00
_cell.angle_beta   90.00
_cell.angle_gamma   90.00
#
_symmetry.space_group_name_H-M   'P 1'
#
loop_
_entity.id
_entity.type
_entity.pdbx_description
1 polymer ?
#
loop_
_entity_poly.entity_id
_entity_poly.type
_entity_poly.pdbx_seq_one_letter_code
_entity_poly.pdbx_strand_id
1 'polypeptide(L)'
;MAHITLNQYLQQVLEFIDSRDGDSCAEFLSFKHPHVANRRLQLASPEERCQQILEPPYDEMVAAHLRCAYAVANHDFVEACKYQTFVVQSFLRAFQAHKEENWALPIMYAVALDLRIFANNADQQLGKKGKGKVGDMLEKAAELLMSCFRVCASDK
;
A
#
# COMPACT_ATOMS: atom_id res chain seq x y z
N MET A 1 6.94 1.29 -18.94
CA MET A 1 5.86 1.52 -17.95
C MET A 1 5.20 2.91 -18.03
N ALA A 2 5.79 3.93 -18.66
CA ALA A 2 5.23 5.31 -18.73
C ALA A 2 3.86 5.46 -19.45
N HIS A 3 3.29 4.36 -19.96
CA HIS A 3 2.06 4.37 -20.76
C HIS A 3 0.98 3.40 -20.27
N ILE A 4 1.20 2.69 -19.14
CA ILE A 4 0.19 1.77 -18.62
C ILE A 4 -1.08 2.55 -18.24
N THR A 5 -2.24 2.06 -18.69
CA THR A 5 -3.55 2.60 -18.30
C THR A 5 -3.96 2.01 -16.94
N LEU A 6 -4.92 2.65 -16.27
CA LEU A 6 -5.49 2.11 -15.02
C LEU A 6 -5.98 0.67 -15.20
N ASN A 7 -6.69 0.39 -16.30
CA ASN A 7 -7.22 -0.96 -16.56
C ASN A 7 -6.12 -2.00 -16.73
N GLN A 8 -5.08 -1.67 -17.49
CA GLN A 8 -3.94 -2.58 -17.66
C GLN A 8 -3.21 -2.81 -16.35
N TYR A 9 -3.07 -1.77 -15.52
CA TYR A 9 -2.47 -1.90 -14.19
C TYR A 9 -3.30 -2.82 -13.28
N LEU A 10 -4.62 -2.60 -13.20
CA LEU A 10 -5.50 -3.41 -12.37
C LEU A 10 -5.57 -4.87 -12.84
N GLN A 11 -5.57 -5.11 -14.15
CA GLN A 11 -5.55 -6.45 -14.71
C GLN A 11 -4.23 -7.18 -14.43
N GLN A 12 -3.09 -6.50 -14.50
CA GLN A 12 -1.79 -7.09 -14.13
C GLN A 12 -1.74 -7.44 -12.64
N VAL A 13 -2.23 -6.54 -11.77
CA VAL A 13 -2.29 -6.83 -10.32
C VAL A 13 -3.21 -8.03 -10.05
N LEU A 14 -4.36 -8.11 -10.70
CA LEU A 14 -5.26 -9.28 -10.59
C LEU A 14 -4.55 -10.57 -11.03
N GLU A 15 -3.88 -10.54 -12.18
CA GLU A 15 -3.13 -11.70 -12.70
C GLU A 15 -2.06 -12.18 -11.69
N PHE A 16 -1.30 -11.26 -11.09
CA PHE A 16 -0.30 -11.62 -10.08
C PHE A 16 -0.92 -12.20 -8.80
N ILE A 17 -2.10 -11.73 -8.39
CA ILE A 17 -2.83 -12.28 -7.24
C ILE A 17 -3.32 -13.70 -7.58
N ASP A 18 -3.97 -13.89 -8.73
CA ASP A 18 -4.53 -15.18 -9.16
C ASP A 18 -3.42 -16.22 -9.38
N SER A 19 -2.28 -15.81 -9.93
CA SER A 19 -1.11 -16.68 -10.16
C SER A 19 -0.24 -16.85 -8.91
N ARG A 20 -0.56 -16.17 -7.80
CA ARG A 20 0.26 -16.13 -6.57
C ARG A 20 1.70 -15.69 -6.81
N ASP A 21 1.90 -14.75 -7.74
CA ASP A 21 3.19 -14.12 -8.00
C ASP A 21 3.43 -12.95 -7.04
N GLY A 22 3.96 -13.30 -5.87
CA GLY A 22 4.24 -12.36 -4.79
C GLY A 22 5.22 -11.26 -5.15
N ASP A 23 6.28 -11.60 -5.87
CA ASP A 23 7.36 -10.67 -6.19
C ASP A 23 6.87 -9.61 -7.18
N SER A 24 6.20 -10.02 -8.26
CA SER A 24 5.63 -9.09 -9.24
C SER A 24 4.54 -8.21 -8.62
N CYS A 25 3.67 -8.79 -7.78
CA CYS A 25 2.64 -8.03 -7.07
C CYS A 25 3.26 -7.01 -6.11
N ALA A 26 4.33 -7.39 -5.39
CA ALA A 26 5.05 -6.50 -4.50
C ALA A 26 5.70 -5.31 -5.23
N GLU A 27 6.27 -5.54 -6.42
CA GLU A 27 6.78 -4.45 -7.26
C GLU A 27 5.66 -3.48 -7.67
N PHE A 28 4.51 -4.00 -8.08
CA PHE A 28 3.37 -3.17 -8.48
C PHE A 28 2.71 -2.43 -7.32
N LEU A 29 2.84 -2.92 -6.08
CA LEU A 29 2.36 -2.25 -4.88
C LEU A 29 3.42 -1.40 -4.17
N SER A 30 4.66 -1.37 -4.69
CA SER A 30 5.76 -0.60 -4.08
C SER A 30 5.92 0.79 -4.68
N PHE A 31 6.24 1.76 -3.82
CA PHE A 31 6.64 3.11 -4.22
C PHE A 31 8.04 3.21 -4.83
N LYS A 32 8.79 2.10 -4.92
CA LYS A 32 10.06 2.03 -5.65
C LYS A 32 9.86 1.82 -7.15
N HIS A 33 8.69 1.33 -7.57
CA HIS A 33 8.44 1.00 -8.96
C HIS A 33 8.02 2.23 -9.78
N PRO A 34 8.44 2.37 -11.06
CA PRO A 34 8.16 3.56 -11.87
C PRO A 34 6.67 3.90 -12.08
N HIS A 35 5.75 2.98 -11.77
CA HIS A 35 4.31 3.20 -11.95
C HIS A 35 3.79 4.36 -11.08
N VAL A 36 4.38 4.63 -9.91
CA VAL A 36 3.91 5.72 -9.02
C VAL A 36 4.10 7.11 -9.60
N ALA A 37 4.99 7.27 -10.59
CA ALA A 37 5.18 8.52 -11.33
C ALA A 37 4.17 8.71 -12.47
N ASN A 38 3.36 7.69 -12.78
CA ASN A 38 2.37 7.76 -13.85
C ASN A 38 1.13 8.55 -13.39
N ARG A 39 0.92 9.73 -13.96
CA ARG A 39 -0.25 10.59 -13.65
C ARG A 39 -1.60 9.91 -13.85
N ARG A 40 -1.69 8.88 -14.71
CA ARG A 40 -2.93 8.11 -14.92
C ARG A 40 -3.27 7.19 -13.75
N LEU A 41 -2.32 6.92 -12.86
CA LEU A 41 -2.48 6.08 -11.67
C LEU A 41 -2.55 6.92 -10.38
N GLN A 42 -2.23 8.22 -10.45
CA GLN A 42 -2.37 9.17 -9.36
C GLN A 42 -3.82 9.67 -9.30
N LEU A 43 -4.71 8.86 -8.72
CA LEU A 43 -6.16 9.07 -8.76
C LEU A 43 -6.72 9.41 -7.38
N ALA A 44 -7.56 10.45 -7.31
CA ALA A 44 -8.22 10.86 -6.06
C ALA A 44 -9.35 9.90 -5.63
N SER A 45 -10.02 9.27 -6.61
CA SER A 45 -11.18 8.38 -6.40
C SER A 45 -11.12 7.12 -7.28
N PRO A 46 -10.17 6.18 -7.05
CA PRO A 46 -10.03 4.95 -7.84
C PRO A 46 -10.99 3.81 -7.42
N GLU A 47 -11.76 3.96 -6.35
CA GLU A 47 -12.48 2.89 -5.66
C GLU A 47 -13.44 2.12 -6.57
N GLU A 48 -14.35 2.82 -7.26
CA GLU A 48 -15.35 2.21 -8.14
C GLU A 48 -14.69 1.32 -9.20
N ARG A 49 -13.56 1.79 -9.76
CA ARG A 49 -12.87 1.05 -10.82
C ARG A 49 -12.11 -0.14 -10.28
N CYS A 50 -11.55 -0.06 -9.08
CA CYS A 50 -10.91 -1.20 -8.42
C CYS A 50 -11.93 -2.29 -8.10
N GLN A 51 -13.09 -1.92 -7.55
CA GLN A 51 -14.20 -2.83 -7.22
C GLN A 51 -14.77 -3.58 -8.42
N GLN A 52 -14.69 -3.01 -9.62
CA GLN A 52 -15.13 -3.67 -10.85
C GLN A 52 -14.20 -4.79 -11.33
N ILE A 53 -12.96 -4.86 -10.82
CA ILE A 53 -11.91 -5.75 -11.36
C ILE A 53 -11.34 -6.67 -10.27
N LEU A 54 -11.13 -6.17 -9.06
CA LEU A 54 -10.52 -6.88 -7.96
C LEU A 54 -11.59 -7.25 -6.93
N GLU A 55 -11.42 -8.40 -6.26
CA GLU A 55 -12.29 -8.80 -5.15
C GLU A 55 -11.79 -8.25 -3.80
N PRO A 56 -12.69 -8.04 -2.82
CA PRO A 56 -12.28 -7.69 -1.47
C PRO A 56 -11.40 -8.74 -0.80
N PRO A 57 -10.34 -8.34 -0.06
CA PRO A 57 -9.97 -6.95 0.27
C PRO A 57 -8.92 -6.33 -0.68
N TYR A 58 -8.63 -6.95 -1.84
CA TYR A 58 -7.61 -6.46 -2.77
C TYR A 58 -8.04 -5.20 -3.52
N ASP A 59 -9.32 -5.03 -3.80
CA ASP A 59 -9.89 -3.80 -4.35
C ASP A 59 -9.62 -2.58 -3.45
N GLU A 60 -9.87 -2.71 -2.15
CA GLU A 60 -9.62 -1.70 -1.13
C GLU A 60 -8.12 -1.39 -1.02
N MET A 61 -7.30 -2.44 -1.03
CA MET A 61 -5.84 -2.32 -0.96
C MET A 61 -5.28 -1.53 -2.15
N VAL A 62 -5.67 -1.89 -3.38
CA VAL A 62 -5.18 -1.24 -4.59
C VAL A 62 -5.74 0.18 -4.75
N ALA A 63 -7.00 0.40 -4.39
CA ALA A 63 -7.57 1.75 -4.36
C ALA A 63 -6.80 2.66 -3.39
N ALA A 64 -6.51 2.18 -2.18
CA ALA A 64 -5.72 2.92 -1.21
C ALA A 64 -4.29 3.22 -1.72
N HIS A 65 -3.65 2.27 -2.40
CA HIS A 65 -2.34 2.46 -3.02
C HIS A 65 -2.33 3.58 -4.07
N LEU A 66 -3.33 3.60 -4.96
CA LEU A 66 -3.48 4.64 -5.99
C LEU A 66 -3.76 6.03 -5.38
N ARG A 67 -4.54 6.09 -4.28
CA ARG A 67 -4.75 7.34 -3.52
C ARG A 67 -3.49 7.79 -2.78
N CYS A 68 -2.71 6.86 -2.27
CA CYS A 68 -1.40 7.15 -1.70
C CYS A 68 -0.50 7.78 -2.77
N ALA A 69 -0.46 7.21 -3.98
CA ALA A 69 0.31 7.78 -5.10
C ALA A 69 -0.16 9.19 -5.48
N TYR A 70 -1.47 9.44 -5.47
CA TYR A 70 -2.03 10.78 -5.64
C TYR A 70 -1.59 11.76 -4.54
N ALA A 71 -1.67 11.37 -3.27
CA ALA A 71 -1.26 12.23 -2.15
C ALA A 71 0.25 12.56 -2.20
N VAL A 72 1.09 11.57 -2.52
CA VAL A 72 2.53 11.76 -2.74
C VAL A 72 2.80 12.75 -3.87
N ALA A 73 2.09 12.63 -4.99
CA ALA A 73 2.22 13.55 -6.13
C ALA A 73 1.85 15.00 -5.78
N ASN A 74 0.98 15.19 -4.78
CA ASN A 74 0.58 16.50 -4.25
C ASN A 74 1.43 16.98 -3.05
N HIS A 75 2.49 16.26 -2.70
CA HIS A 75 3.33 16.54 -1.52
C HIS A 75 2.57 16.56 -0.18
N ASP A 76 1.47 15.80 -0.08
CA ASP A 76 0.76 15.56 1.17
C ASP A 76 1.14 14.19 1.75
N PHE A 77 2.25 14.17 2.52
CA PHE A 77 2.74 12.95 3.14
C PHE A 77 1.92 12.51 4.35
N VAL A 78 1.16 13.41 4.96
CA VAL A 78 0.23 13.05 6.05
C VAL A 78 -0.91 12.22 5.49
N GLU A 79 -1.49 12.66 4.37
CA GLU A 79 -2.51 11.91 3.66
C GLU A 79 -1.95 10.63 3.01
N ALA A 80 -0.75 10.68 2.43
CA ALA A 80 -0.09 9.48 1.90
C ALA A 80 0.12 8.41 3.00
N CYS A 81 0.62 8.81 4.17
CA CYS A 81 0.79 7.89 5.30
C CYS A 81 -0.54 7.24 5.73
N LYS A 82 -1.63 8.01 5.72
CA LYS A 82 -2.97 7.50 6.02
C LYS A 82 -3.40 6.43 5.01
N TYR A 83 -3.26 6.69 3.71
CA TYR A 83 -3.64 5.71 2.68
C TYR A 83 -2.73 4.49 2.70
N GLN A 84 -1.42 4.66 2.91
CA GLN A 84 -0.52 3.52 3.08
C GLN A 84 -0.88 2.67 4.32
N THR A 85 -1.37 3.29 5.39
CA THR A 85 -1.91 2.56 6.54
C THR A 85 -3.09 1.67 6.14
N PHE A 86 -4.00 2.17 5.29
CA PHE A 86 -5.11 1.38 4.74
C PHE A 86 -4.66 0.25 3.80
N VAL A 87 -3.59 0.46 3.02
CA VAL A 87 -2.96 -0.60 2.21
C VAL A 87 -2.54 -1.75 3.13
N VAL A 88 -1.77 -1.46 4.18
CA VAL A 88 -1.28 -2.49 5.12
C VAL A 88 -2.43 -3.18 5.87
N GLN A 89 -3.45 -2.43 6.30
CA GLN A 89 -4.63 -3.02 6.96
C GLN A 89 -5.43 -3.94 6.03
N SER A 90 -5.59 -3.57 4.76
CA SER A 90 -6.30 -4.39 3.77
C SER A 90 -5.49 -5.63 3.40
N PHE A 91 -4.17 -5.48 3.23
CA PHE A 91 -3.25 -6.59 3.07
C PHE A 91 -3.36 -7.60 4.24
N LEU A 92 -3.37 -7.13 5.49
CA LEU A 92 -3.50 -8.02 6.65
C LEU A 92 -4.79 -8.84 6.64
N ARG A 93 -5.91 -8.24 6.21
CA ARG A 93 -7.18 -8.97 6.04
C ARG A 93 -7.05 -10.05 4.96
N ALA A 94 -6.41 -9.74 3.83
CA ALA A 94 -6.17 -10.69 2.75
C ALA A 94 -5.27 -11.85 3.23
N PHE A 95 -4.15 -11.51 3.86
CA PHE A 95 -3.13 -12.45 4.30
C PHE A 95 -3.64 -13.41 5.38
N GLN A 96 -4.49 -12.93 6.31
CA GLN A 96 -5.09 -13.78 7.33
C GLN A 96 -6.11 -14.79 6.79
N ALA A 97 -6.72 -14.52 5.63
CA ALA A 97 -7.67 -15.43 4.98
C ALA A 97 -6.98 -16.64 4.33
N HIS A 98 -5.70 -16.51 3.98
CA HIS A 98 -4.90 -17.52 3.28
C HIS A 98 -3.73 -17.99 4.14
N LYS A 99 -4.05 -18.68 5.25
CA LYS A 99 -3.03 -19.29 6.13
C LYS A 99 -2.17 -20.28 5.32
N GLU A 100 -0.88 -20.38 5.67
CA GLU A 100 0.11 -21.31 5.08
C GLU A 100 0.64 -20.94 3.68
N GLU A 101 0.43 -19.71 3.18
CA GLU A 101 0.84 -19.29 1.85
C GLU A 101 1.92 -18.18 1.83
N ASN A 102 3.18 -18.59 1.67
CA ASN A 102 4.35 -17.71 1.70
C ASN A 102 4.45 -16.72 0.52
N TRP A 103 3.64 -16.86 -0.53
CA TRP A 103 3.75 -16.03 -1.72
C TRP A 103 3.49 -14.54 -1.44
N ALA A 104 2.70 -14.21 -0.41
CA ALA A 104 2.37 -12.82 -0.10
C ALA A 104 3.42 -12.11 0.79
N LEU A 105 4.47 -12.80 1.24
CA LEU A 105 5.53 -12.21 2.08
C LEU A 105 6.31 -11.07 1.39
N PRO A 106 6.67 -11.14 0.09
CA PRO A 106 7.28 -10.01 -0.61
C PRO A 106 6.37 -8.77 -0.62
N ILE A 107 5.06 -8.96 -0.77
CA ILE A 107 4.07 -7.88 -0.73
C ILE A 107 4.07 -7.23 0.64
N MET A 108 4.01 -8.03 1.71
CA MET A 108 4.08 -7.53 3.09
C MET A 108 5.32 -6.68 3.32
N TYR A 109 6.49 -7.16 2.88
CA TYR A 109 7.75 -6.42 3.02
C TYR A 109 7.71 -5.07 2.32
N ALA A 110 7.23 -5.03 1.06
CA ALA A 110 7.11 -3.81 0.28
C ALA A 110 6.19 -2.79 0.96
N VAL A 111 4.96 -3.17 1.30
CA VAL A 111 3.97 -2.24 1.86
C VAL A 111 4.34 -1.77 3.27
N ALA A 112 5.01 -2.62 4.06
CA ALA A 112 5.53 -2.28 5.39
C ALA A 112 6.66 -1.27 5.34
N LEU A 113 7.61 -1.46 4.41
CA LEU A 113 8.72 -0.53 4.22
C LEU A 113 8.21 0.85 3.79
N ASP A 114 7.28 0.88 2.83
CA ASP A 114 6.70 2.12 2.35
C ASP A 114 5.92 2.84 3.46
N LEU A 115 5.18 2.12 4.31
CA LEU A 115 4.51 2.71 5.48
C LEU A 115 5.49 3.40 6.43
N ARG A 116 6.62 2.75 6.76
CA ARG A 116 7.65 3.34 7.61
C ARG A 116 8.22 4.62 7.01
N ILE A 117 8.46 4.64 5.70
CA ILE A 117 8.99 5.81 4.99
C ILE A 117 7.97 6.96 5.03
N PHE A 118 6.69 6.68 4.72
CA PHE A 118 5.67 7.72 4.75
C PHE A 118 5.36 8.25 6.14
N ALA A 119 5.39 7.41 7.17
CA ALA A 119 5.25 7.84 8.55
C ALA A 119 6.35 8.84 8.95
N ASN A 120 7.61 8.55 8.59
CA ASN A 120 8.71 9.48 8.82
C ASN A 120 8.53 10.81 8.04
N ASN A 121 8.12 10.74 6.78
CA ASN A 121 7.87 11.93 5.97
C ASN A 121 6.71 12.78 6.52
N ALA A 122 5.64 12.13 7.00
CA ALA A 122 4.50 12.77 7.64
C ALA A 122 4.91 13.49 8.93
N ASP A 123 5.67 12.84 9.81
CA ASP A 123 6.20 13.44 11.04
C ASP A 123 7.07 14.67 10.73
N GLN A 124 7.93 14.59 9.72
CA GLN A 124 8.74 15.74 9.29
C GLN A 124 7.89 16.89 8.72
N GLN A 125 6.88 16.58 7.91
CA GLN A 125 5.98 17.59 7.33
C GLN A 125 5.15 18.29 8.41
N LEU A 126 4.67 17.54 9.40
CA LEU A 126 3.94 18.03 10.57
C LEU A 126 4.82 18.91 11.46
N GLY A 127 6.02 18.42 11.80
CA GLY A 127 7.00 19.17 12.59
C GLY A 127 7.36 20.53 11.96
N LYS A 128 7.58 20.58 10.63
CA LYS A 128 7.83 21.85 9.90
C LYS A 128 6.65 22.83 9.97
N LYS A 129 5.42 22.34 10.11
CA LYS A 129 4.20 23.15 10.23
C LYS A 129 3.90 23.52 11.69
N GLY A 130 4.73 23.12 12.65
CA GLY A 130 4.48 23.31 14.09
C GLY A 130 3.23 22.58 14.59
N LYS A 131 2.79 21.54 13.88
CA LYS A 131 1.59 20.75 14.21
C LYS A 131 2.02 19.31 14.48
N GLY A 132 1.43 18.67 15.48
CA GLY A 132 1.72 17.27 15.82
C GLY A 132 2.98 17.09 16.67
N LYS A 133 3.12 15.92 17.31
CA LYS A 133 4.34 15.58 18.05
C LYS A 133 5.26 14.76 17.14
N VAL A 134 6.56 14.96 17.31
CA VAL A 134 7.58 14.23 16.55
C VAL A 134 7.48 12.75 16.91
N GLY A 135 7.28 11.90 15.91
CA GLY A 135 7.23 10.44 16.07
C GLY A 135 5.84 9.85 16.25
N ASP A 136 4.78 10.68 16.34
CA ASP A 136 3.41 10.19 16.52
C ASP A 136 2.96 9.28 15.34
N MET A 137 3.35 9.61 14.11
CA MET A 137 2.99 8.79 12.94
C MET A 137 3.82 7.52 12.88
N LEU A 138 5.11 7.61 13.21
CA LEU A 138 6.00 6.44 13.30
C LEU A 138 5.56 5.44 14.37
N GLU A 139 5.08 5.91 15.53
CA GLU A 139 4.57 5.04 16.59
C GLU A 139 3.34 4.25 16.11
N LYS A 140 2.37 4.92 15.49
CA LYS A 140 1.19 4.26 14.89
C LYS A 140 1.56 3.27 13.78
N ALA A 141 2.53 3.63 12.94
CA ALA A 141 3.04 2.72 11.93
C ALA A 141 3.67 1.47 12.58
N ALA A 142 4.48 1.65 13.63
CA ALA A 142 5.11 0.55 14.35
C ALA A 142 4.08 -0.41 14.96
N GLU A 143 3.00 0.09 15.57
CA GLU A 143 1.92 -0.75 16.10
C GLU A 143 1.28 -1.65 15.03
N LEU A 144 1.05 -1.09 13.83
CA LEU A 144 0.49 -1.84 12.71
C LEU A 144 1.49 -2.85 12.12
N LEU A 145 2.77 -2.49 12.03
CA LEU A 145 3.84 -3.40 11.60
C LEU A 145 4.01 -4.57 12.57
N MET A 146 3.82 -4.35 13.88
CA MET A 146 3.79 -5.42 14.86
C MET A 146 2.62 -6.39 14.63
N SER A 147 1.49 -5.92 14.10
CA SER A 147 0.40 -6.82 13.67
C SER A 147 0.82 -7.70 12.50
N CYS A 148 1.57 -7.16 11.53
CA CYS A 148 2.13 -7.96 10.42
C CYS A 148 3.04 -9.08 10.94
N PHE A 149 3.94 -8.73 11.86
CA PHE A 149 4.83 -9.72 12.48
C PHE A 149 4.06 -10.81 13.25
N ARG A 150 3.05 -10.43 14.04
CA ARG A 150 2.23 -11.38 14.80
C ARG A 150 1.50 -12.39 13.90
N VAL A 151 0.99 -11.93 12.75
CA VAL A 151 0.32 -12.82 11.79
C VAL A 151 1.32 -13.84 11.24
N CYS A 152 2.49 -13.40 10.80
CA CYS A 152 3.54 -14.30 10.30
C CYS A 152 4.05 -15.27 11.37
N ALA A 153 4.24 -14.80 12.61
CA ALA A 153 4.69 -15.65 13.71
C ALA A 153 3.64 -16.68 14.16
N SER A 154 2.37 -16.46 13.81
CA SER A 154 1.28 -17.39 14.11
C SER A 154 1.05 -18.41 12.99
N ASP A 155 1.63 -18.18 11.81
CA ASP A 155 1.67 -19.13 10.69
C ASP A 155 2.67 -20.23 11.05
N LYS A 156 2.19 -21.47 11.25
CA LYS A 156 2.96 -22.60 11.76
C LYS A 156 3.05 -23.72 10.74
#